data_AF-A0A497G8V7-F1
#
_entry.id   AF-A0A497G8V7-F1
#
_cell.length_a   1.000
_cell.length_b   1.000
_cell.length_c   1.000
_cell.angle_alpha   90.00
_cell.angle_beta   90.00
_cell.angle_gamma   90.00
#
_symmetry.space_group_name_H-M   'P 1'
#
loop_
_entity.id
_entity.type
_entity.pdbx_description
1 polymer ?
#
loop_
_entity_poly.entity_id
_entity_poly.type
_entity_poly.pdbx_seq_one_letter_code
_entity_poly.pdbx_strand_id
1 'polypeptide(L)'
;MDNEQIWWILDGFIGRVSPTDFMHRLLALARQYEASIIAVESILFQRLLIDNLENLRNEQEGLEHLQIYPITYPRKMTKAERIQALAPRFERGAIRLPRHLERHDAIAELTHEIQQFTFDMRMLQYDDALDALAMAQFIPPATAVGFIPAGSGEKWTIEQMLLAGMKYHPQTGLPLSEYIDPDKLDPSLLRELRSRYYDRLEALQRQRKDRKLENKINRLGSCITRKNFDIIKATQ
;
A
#
# COMPACT_ATOMS: atom_id res chain seq x y z
N MET A 1 15.37 -0.47 -12.81
CA MET A 1 14.99 -1.20 -11.59
C MET A 1 14.33 -0.11 -10.77
N ASP A 2 13.05 0.13 -10.97
CA ASP A 2 12.40 1.37 -10.49
C ASP A 2 11.39 1.00 -9.41
N ASN A 3 11.87 0.25 -8.41
CA ASN A 3 11.02 -0.40 -7.39
C ASN A 3 11.23 0.17 -5.98
N GLU A 4 11.91 1.31 -5.83
CA GLU A 4 11.99 1.98 -4.53
C GLU A 4 10.77 2.88 -4.37
N GLN A 5 9.70 2.30 -3.82
CA GLN A 5 8.52 3.06 -3.42
C GLN A 5 8.89 3.96 -2.23
N ILE A 6 9.37 5.17 -2.56
CA ILE A 6 9.68 6.22 -1.59
C ILE A 6 8.38 6.78 -1.03
N TRP A 7 8.29 6.87 0.29
CA TRP A 7 7.19 7.50 1.00
C TRP A 7 7.56 8.92 1.34
N TRP A 8 6.71 9.85 0.90
CA TRP A 8 6.81 11.25 1.24
C TRP A 8 5.74 11.56 2.27
N ILE A 9 6.17 11.96 3.45
CA ILE A 9 5.28 12.42 4.50
C ILE A 9 5.08 13.91 4.25
N LEU A 10 3.84 14.32 3.94
CA LEU A 10 3.56 15.71 3.55
C LEU A 10 3.15 16.56 4.73
N ASP A 11 2.42 15.96 5.68
CA ASP A 11 1.81 16.66 6.80
C ASP A 11 1.47 15.65 7.92
N GLY A 12 1.06 16.16 9.07
CA GLY A 12 0.55 15.35 10.16
C GLY A 12 -0.19 16.20 11.19
N PHE A 13 -1.04 15.56 11.99
CA PHE A 13 -1.69 16.20 13.12
C PHE A 13 -1.58 15.27 14.33
N ILE A 14 -1.10 15.82 15.45
CA ILE A 14 -1.06 15.13 16.74
C ILE A 14 -1.73 16.05 17.75
N GLY A 15 -2.68 15.51 18.51
CA GLY A 15 -3.43 16.27 19.49
C GLY A 15 -4.78 15.66 19.81
N ARG A 16 -5.39 16.15 20.88
CA ARG A 16 -6.72 15.72 21.30
C ARG A 16 -7.78 16.51 20.55
N VAL A 17 -8.70 15.81 19.91
CA VAL A 17 -9.83 16.39 19.17
C VAL A 17 -11.09 15.58 19.44
N SER A 18 -12.25 16.21 19.27
CA SER A 18 -13.51 15.47 19.27
C SER A 18 -13.58 14.53 18.05
N PRO A 19 -14.33 13.42 18.09
CA PRO A 19 -14.49 12.55 16.93
C PRO A 19 -15.00 13.28 15.68
N THR A 20 -15.89 14.25 15.85
CA THR A 20 -16.42 15.06 14.74
C THR A 20 -15.35 15.95 14.13
N ASP A 21 -14.60 16.69 14.97
CA ASP A 21 -13.50 17.54 14.49
C ASP A 21 -12.40 16.71 13.81
N PHE A 22 -12.14 15.51 14.32
CA PHE A 22 -11.20 14.57 13.72
C PHE A 22 -11.61 14.19 12.29
N MET A 23 -12.87 13.83 12.07
CA MET A 23 -13.38 13.50 10.73
C MET A 23 -13.31 14.69 9.77
N HIS A 24 -13.66 15.90 10.23
CA HIS A 24 -13.53 17.11 9.41
C HIS A 24 -12.09 17.42 9.04
N ARG A 25 -11.15 17.27 9.99
CA ARG A 25 -9.71 17.46 9.73
C ARG A 25 -9.17 16.44 8.74
N LEU A 26 -9.56 15.18 8.86
CA LEU A 26 -9.17 14.13 7.91
C LEU A 26 -9.64 14.46 6.48
N LEU A 27 -10.90 14.86 6.32
CA LEU A 27 -11.44 15.25 5.01
C LEU A 27 -10.78 16.52 4.46
N ALA A 28 -10.45 17.49 5.33
CA ALA A 28 -9.73 18.70 4.93
C ALA A 28 -8.32 18.39 4.41
N LEU A 29 -7.58 17.51 5.10
CA LEU A 29 -6.27 17.05 4.66
C LEU A 29 -6.37 16.24 3.35
N ALA A 30 -7.36 15.36 3.25
CA ALA A 30 -7.60 14.59 2.04
C ALA A 30 -7.89 15.51 0.84
N ARG A 31 -8.67 16.58 1.02
CA ARG A 31 -8.90 17.59 -0.02
C ARG A 31 -7.63 18.35 -0.37
N GLN A 32 -6.90 18.85 0.64
CA GLN A 32 -5.69 19.66 0.45
C GLN A 32 -4.62 18.93 -0.37
N TYR A 33 -4.50 17.61 -0.16
CA TYR A 33 -3.49 16.78 -0.80
C TYR A 33 -4.05 15.87 -1.91
N GLU A 34 -5.31 16.07 -2.33
CA GLU A 34 -6.00 15.25 -3.34
C GLU A 34 -5.83 13.74 -3.10
N ALA A 35 -5.99 13.34 -1.82
CA ALA A 35 -5.78 11.97 -1.42
C ALA A 35 -6.82 11.06 -2.08
N SER A 36 -6.40 9.87 -2.52
CA SER A 36 -7.32 8.86 -3.05
C SER A 36 -7.86 7.94 -1.95
N ILE A 37 -7.16 7.84 -0.82
CA ILE A 37 -7.49 6.90 0.27
C ILE A 37 -7.31 7.60 1.62
N ILE A 38 -8.32 7.52 2.50
CA ILE A 38 -8.17 7.67 3.94
C ILE A 38 -8.15 6.28 4.55
N ALA A 39 -7.04 5.89 5.14
CA ALA A 39 -6.94 4.62 5.83
C ALA A 39 -7.09 4.83 7.33
N VAL A 40 -8.02 4.11 7.96
CA VAL A 40 -8.33 4.28 9.38
C VAL A 40 -8.06 2.97 10.11
N GLU A 41 -7.38 3.04 11.25
CA GLU A 41 -7.18 1.87 12.10
C GLU A 41 -8.56 1.35 12.53
N SER A 42 -8.75 0.04 12.38
CA SER A 42 -9.99 -0.60 12.78
C SER A 42 -10.05 -0.72 14.32
N ILE A 43 -10.27 0.41 15.00
CA ILE A 43 -10.55 0.47 16.45
C ILE A 43 -11.93 -0.15 16.70
N LEU A 44 -12.12 -0.83 17.83
CA LEU A 44 -13.32 -1.60 18.26
C LEU A 44 -14.72 -0.99 17.97
N PHE A 45 -14.83 0.28 17.58
CA PHE A 45 -16.03 0.97 17.08
C PHE A 45 -16.18 0.91 15.54
N GLN A 46 -15.80 -0.22 14.93
CA GLN A 46 -15.45 -0.44 13.51
C GLN A 46 -16.52 -0.20 12.42
N ARG A 47 -17.68 0.39 12.72
CA ARG A 47 -18.64 0.78 11.66
C ARG A 47 -19.08 2.22 11.78
N LEU A 48 -19.45 2.66 12.97
CA LEU A 48 -20.03 3.98 13.16
C LEU A 48 -19.09 5.11 12.72
N LEU A 49 -17.78 5.01 12.98
CA LEU A 49 -16.83 6.02 12.52
C LEU A 49 -16.69 6.02 11.00
N ILE A 50 -16.64 4.84 10.37
CA ILE A 50 -16.50 4.70 8.93
C ILE A 50 -17.77 5.18 8.23
N ASP A 51 -18.94 4.74 8.70
CA ASP A 51 -20.25 5.16 8.20
C ASP A 51 -20.42 6.69 8.33
N ASN A 52 -20.04 7.27 9.48
CA ASN A 52 -20.08 8.72 9.67
C ASN A 52 -19.11 9.46 8.74
N LEU A 53 -17.90 8.93 8.54
CA LEU A 53 -16.92 9.53 7.65
C LEU A 53 -17.37 9.42 6.18
N GLU A 54 -18.01 8.32 5.79
CA GLU A 54 -18.62 8.14 4.46
C GLU A 54 -19.78 9.11 4.24
N ASN A 55 -20.66 9.27 5.23
CA ASN A 55 -21.76 10.24 5.16
C ASN A 55 -21.21 11.66 5.00
N LEU A 56 -20.25 12.06 5.83
CA LEU A 56 -19.60 13.38 5.75
C LEU A 56 -18.84 13.59 4.42
N ARG A 57 -18.23 12.54 3.86
CA ARG A 57 -17.62 12.59 2.53
C ARG A 57 -18.67 12.85 1.47
N ASN A 58 -19.80 12.12 1.50
CA ASN A 58 -20.86 12.23 0.50
C ASN A 58 -21.59 13.59 0.53
N GLU A 59 -21.58 14.27 1.68
CA GLU A 59 -22.11 15.63 1.83
C GLU A 59 -21.17 16.71 1.24
N GLN A 60 -19.92 16.36 0.93
CA GLN A 60 -18.90 17.29 0.45
C GLN A 60 -18.56 17.08 -1.03
N GLU A 61 -18.70 18.13 -1.82
CA GLU A 61 -18.30 18.12 -3.24
C GLU A 61 -16.77 17.97 -3.39
N GLY A 62 -16.36 17.25 -4.44
CA GLY A 62 -14.97 17.08 -4.85
C GLY A 62 -14.21 15.94 -4.18
N LEU A 63 -14.88 15.13 -3.35
CA LEU A 63 -14.29 13.98 -2.65
C LEU A 63 -14.87 12.63 -3.12
N GLU A 64 -15.50 12.59 -4.29
CA GLU A 64 -16.16 11.39 -4.84
C GLU A 64 -15.16 10.27 -5.15
N HIS A 65 -13.92 10.64 -5.45
CA HIS A 65 -12.81 9.73 -5.72
C HIS A 65 -12.15 9.18 -4.43
N LEU A 66 -12.49 9.74 -3.27
CA LEU A 66 -11.87 9.40 -2.00
C LEU A 66 -12.45 8.11 -1.42
N GLN A 67 -11.59 7.13 -1.19
CA GLN A 67 -11.97 5.86 -0.57
C GLN A 67 -11.61 5.83 0.90
N ILE A 68 -12.50 5.30 1.74
CA ILE A 68 -12.24 5.11 3.17
C ILE A 68 -11.89 3.64 3.36
N TYR A 69 -10.70 3.36 3.88
CA TYR A 69 -10.12 2.02 3.93
C TYR A 69 -9.90 1.51 5.36
N PRO A 70 -10.61 0.43 5.69
CA PRO A 70 -10.31 -0.61 6.65
C PRO A 70 -8.89 -1.03 7.01
N ILE A 71 -8.11 -0.40 7.90
CA ILE A 71 -6.83 -1.05 8.25
C ILE A 71 -7.08 -2.20 9.24
N THR A 72 -6.95 -3.42 8.73
CA THR A 72 -6.91 -4.66 9.51
C THR A 72 -5.49 -5.21 9.54
N TYR A 73 -5.05 -5.61 10.74
CA TYR A 73 -3.72 -6.19 10.91
C TYR A 73 -3.76 -7.72 10.87
N PRO A 74 -2.67 -8.38 10.43
CA PRO A 74 -2.52 -9.82 10.57
C PRO A 74 -2.71 -10.25 12.03
N ARG A 75 -3.39 -11.39 12.23
CA ARG A 75 -3.60 -11.96 13.57
C ARG A 75 -2.26 -12.16 14.28
N LYS A 76 -2.20 -11.72 15.55
CA LYS A 76 -1.01 -11.78 16.44
C LYS A 76 0.13 -10.80 16.11
N MET A 77 -0.01 -9.96 15.08
CA MET A 77 0.98 -8.92 14.83
C MET A 77 0.88 -7.84 15.92
N THR A 78 1.97 -7.67 16.66
CA THR A 78 2.09 -6.66 17.70
C THR A 78 2.42 -5.29 17.11
N LYS A 79 2.14 -4.23 17.86
CA LYS A 79 2.52 -2.86 17.49
C LYS A 79 4.02 -2.73 17.23
N ALA A 80 4.85 -3.31 18.10
CA ALA A 80 6.30 -3.33 17.97
C ALA A 80 6.75 -3.96 16.63
N GLU A 81 6.16 -5.10 16.25
CA GLU A 81 6.47 -5.76 14.98
C GLU A 81 6.06 -4.91 13.76
N ARG A 82 4.93 -4.18 13.84
CA ARG A 82 4.51 -3.27 12.76
C ARG A 82 5.50 -2.13 12.56
N ILE A 83 5.89 -1.49 13.65
CA ILE A 83 6.85 -0.39 13.61
C ILE A 83 8.22 -0.90 13.14
N GLN A 84 8.66 -2.06 13.65
CA GLN A 84 9.92 -2.69 13.23
C GLN A 84 9.95 -3.00 11.72
N ALA A 85 8.81 -3.32 11.11
CA ALA A 85 8.73 -3.55 9.67
C ALA A 85 9.09 -2.30 8.83
N LEU A 86 9.12 -1.09 9.42
CA LEU A 86 9.62 0.12 8.78
C LEU A 86 11.15 0.20 8.72
N ALA A 87 11.89 -0.55 9.54
CA ALA A 87 13.35 -0.43 9.64
C ALA A 87 14.08 -0.55 8.28
N PRO A 88 13.76 -1.51 7.40
CA PRO A 88 14.40 -1.59 6.07
C PRO A 88 14.13 -0.37 5.18
N ARG A 89 13.02 0.35 5.40
CA ARG A 89 12.69 1.58 4.67
C ARG A 89 13.51 2.75 5.19
N PHE A 90 13.69 2.85 6.50
CA PHE A 90 14.57 3.87 7.11
C PHE A 90 16.03 3.68 6.70
N GLU A 91 16.56 2.45 6.79
CA GLU A 91 17.94 2.12 6.40
C GLU A 91 18.27 2.50 4.96
N ARG A 92 17.27 2.44 4.07
CA ARG A 92 17.40 2.77 2.64
C ARG A 92 17.02 4.21 2.30
N GLY A 93 16.61 5.03 3.27
CA GLY A 93 16.13 6.39 3.02
C GLY A 93 14.86 6.45 2.16
N ALA A 94 14.04 5.39 2.22
CA ALA A 94 12.78 5.27 1.47
C ALA A 94 11.59 5.94 2.18
N ILE A 95 11.82 6.62 3.30
CA ILE A 95 10.86 7.49 3.98
C ILE A 95 11.49 8.88 4.05
N ARG A 96 10.78 9.89 3.55
CA ARG A 96 11.26 11.27 3.44
C ARG A 96 10.32 12.22 4.14
N LEU A 97 10.90 13.04 5.02
CA LEU A 97 10.23 14.11 5.75
C LEU A 97 10.56 15.46 5.08
N PRO A 98 9.62 16.40 5.02
CA PRO A 98 9.84 17.70 4.41
C PRO A 98 10.58 18.59 5.42
N ARG A 99 11.84 18.92 5.12
CA ARG A 99 12.71 19.72 6.02
C ARG A 99 12.09 21.04 6.46
N HIS A 100 11.30 21.68 5.60
CA HIS A 100 10.66 22.95 5.90
C HIS A 100 9.54 22.83 6.96
N LEU A 101 9.06 21.61 7.24
CA LEU A 101 8.08 21.32 8.28
C LEU A 101 8.70 20.69 9.53
N GLU A 102 10.03 20.67 9.68
CA GLU A 102 10.68 20.14 10.91
C GLU A 102 10.25 20.86 12.19
N ARG A 103 9.67 22.06 12.08
CA ARG A 103 9.10 22.82 13.20
C ARG A 103 7.59 22.63 13.38
N HIS A 104 6.94 21.91 12.47
CA HIS A 104 5.53 21.56 12.60
C HIS A 104 5.39 20.43 13.63
N ASP A 105 4.53 20.61 14.63
CA ASP A 105 4.48 19.76 15.83
C ASP A 105 4.44 18.26 15.48
N ALA A 106 3.58 17.85 14.56
CA ALA A 106 3.46 16.45 14.17
C ALA A 106 4.70 15.87 13.48
N ILE A 107 5.39 16.67 12.66
CA ILE A 107 6.60 16.24 11.95
C ILE A 107 7.79 16.23 12.90
N ALA A 108 7.86 17.20 13.82
CA ALA A 108 8.86 17.26 14.87
C ALA A 108 8.75 16.04 15.80
N GLU A 109 7.53 15.71 16.24
CA GLU A 109 7.24 14.56 17.09
C GLU A 109 7.57 13.24 16.36
N LEU A 110 7.13 13.07 15.11
CA LEU A 110 7.52 11.91 14.31
C LEU A 110 9.05 11.79 14.15
N THR A 111 9.74 12.91 13.90
CA THR A 111 11.21 12.91 13.78
C THR A 111 11.86 12.48 15.09
N HIS A 112 11.34 12.97 16.22
CA HIS A 112 11.80 12.58 17.54
C HIS A 112 11.56 11.09 17.80
N GLU A 113 10.35 10.59 17.52
CA GLU A 113 9.99 9.18 17.70
C GLU A 113 10.89 8.26 16.86
N ILE A 114 11.17 8.63 15.60
CA ILE A 114 12.10 7.87 14.74
C ILE A 114 13.51 7.82 15.33
N GLN A 115 14.01 8.95 15.86
CA GLN A 115 15.37 9.03 16.43
C GLN A 115 15.51 8.29 17.76
N GLN A 116 14.44 8.25 18.56
CA GLN A 116 14.43 7.60 19.88
C GLN A 116 13.91 6.16 19.84
N PHE A 117 13.54 5.64 18.67
CA PHE A 117 12.99 4.29 18.55
C PHE A 117 14.00 3.23 18.99
N THR A 118 13.60 2.45 20.00
CA THR A 118 14.30 1.24 20.45
C THR A 118 13.41 0.03 20.25
N PHE A 119 14.01 -1.15 19.99
CA PHE A 119 13.26 -2.40 19.75
C PHE A 119 12.35 -2.81 20.90
N ASP A 120 12.67 -2.41 22.13
CA ASP A 120 11.87 -2.68 23.31
C ASP A 120 10.79 -1.60 23.58
N MET A 121 10.74 -0.55 22.75
CA MET A 121 9.85 0.62 22.85
C MET A 121 9.89 1.34 24.22
N ARG A 122 10.88 1.02 25.08
CA ARG A 122 10.91 1.50 26.47
C ARG A 122 11.30 2.97 26.60
N MET A 123 11.99 3.49 25.60
CA MET A 123 12.51 4.86 25.58
C MET A 123 11.55 5.84 24.90
N LEU A 124 10.47 5.34 24.28
CA LEU A 124 9.43 6.15 23.66
C LEU A 124 8.32 6.43 24.67
N GLN A 125 8.17 7.70 25.06
CA GLN A 125 7.06 8.13 25.91
C GLN A 125 5.73 8.13 25.14
N TYR A 126 5.79 8.41 23.84
CA TYR A 126 4.70 8.41 22.87
C TYR A 126 5.20 7.75 21.58
N ASP A 127 4.31 7.04 20.90
CA ASP A 127 4.60 6.29 19.66
C ASP A 127 3.44 6.39 18.65
N ASP A 128 2.57 7.38 18.82
CA ASP A 128 1.34 7.54 18.05
C ASP A 128 1.66 7.93 16.60
N ALA A 129 2.64 8.82 16.38
CA ALA A 129 3.00 9.27 15.03
C ALA A 129 3.66 8.13 14.22
N LEU A 130 4.55 7.38 14.87
CA LEU A 130 5.28 6.27 14.30
C LEU A 130 4.36 5.06 14.04
N ASP A 131 3.39 4.79 14.92
CA ASP A 131 2.36 3.78 14.66
C ASP A 131 1.48 4.16 13.48
N ALA A 132 1.03 5.42 13.41
CA ALA A 132 0.29 5.94 12.27
C ALA A 132 1.09 5.83 10.96
N LEU A 133 2.40 6.03 10.99
CA LEU A 133 3.27 5.78 9.84
C LEU A 133 3.39 4.28 9.53
N ALA A 134 3.48 3.42 10.54
CA ALA A 134 3.58 1.97 10.37
C ALA A 134 2.32 1.39 9.72
N MET A 135 1.16 1.99 9.96
CA MET A 135 -0.11 1.65 9.33
C MET A 135 -0.08 1.77 7.81
N ALA A 136 0.72 2.70 7.25
CA ALA A 136 0.81 2.89 5.80
C ALA A 136 1.28 1.64 5.05
N GLN A 137 1.91 0.68 5.73
CA GLN A 137 2.35 -0.60 5.14
C GLN A 137 1.18 -1.50 4.73
N PHE A 138 0.00 -1.28 5.31
CA PHE A 138 -1.21 -2.07 5.08
C PHE A 138 -2.18 -1.39 4.11
N ILE A 139 -1.85 -0.18 3.64
CA ILE A 139 -2.64 0.52 2.64
C ILE A 139 -2.33 -0.09 1.27
N PRO A 140 -3.35 -0.51 0.50
CA PRO A 140 -3.12 -1.06 -0.82
C PRO A 140 -2.50 0.00 -1.74
N PRO A 141 -1.53 -0.37 -2.60
CA PRO A 141 -0.98 0.58 -3.56
C PRO A 141 -2.08 1.04 -4.52
N ALA A 142 -2.06 2.32 -4.90
CA ALA A 142 -3.08 2.95 -5.75
C ALA A 142 -3.36 2.18 -7.07
N THR A 143 -2.38 1.43 -7.58
CA THR A 143 -2.52 0.57 -8.78
C THR A 143 -3.23 -0.77 -8.53
N ALA A 144 -3.26 -1.27 -7.29
CA ALA A 144 -3.98 -2.50 -6.93
C ALA A 144 -5.46 -2.24 -6.64
N VAL A 145 -5.80 -1.00 -6.29
CA VAL A 145 -7.17 -0.56 -6.13
C VAL A 145 -7.66 -0.13 -7.50
N GLY A 146 -8.08 -1.11 -8.31
CA GLY A 146 -8.72 -0.82 -9.58
C GLY A 146 -9.81 0.22 -9.36
N PHE A 147 -9.71 1.36 -10.03
CA PHE A 147 -10.74 2.38 -10.03
C PHE A 147 -11.99 1.75 -10.66
N ILE A 148 -12.88 1.21 -9.83
CA ILE A 148 -14.23 0.91 -10.28
C ILE A 148 -15.01 2.20 -10.05
N PRO A 149 -15.43 2.92 -11.11
CA PRO A 149 -16.25 4.09 -10.94
C PRO A 149 -17.50 3.69 -10.15
N ALA A 150 -17.75 4.39 -9.04
CA ALA A 150 -18.98 4.29 -8.30
C ALA A 150 -20.14 4.61 -9.25
N GLY A 151 -20.75 3.57 -9.85
CA GLY A 151 -21.74 3.77 -10.91
C GLY A 151 -22.09 2.55 -11.75
N SER A 152 -21.26 1.50 -11.82
CA SER A 152 -21.73 0.25 -12.43
C SER A 152 -22.63 -0.50 -11.45
N GLY A 153 -23.94 -0.30 -11.54
CA GLY A 153 -24.97 -0.93 -10.69
C GLY A 153 -25.07 -2.47 -10.78
N GLU A 154 -24.05 -3.13 -11.32
CA GLU A 154 -23.94 -4.57 -11.35
C GLU A 154 -23.23 -5.03 -10.07
N LYS A 155 -23.99 -5.57 -9.12
CA LYS A 155 -23.42 -6.19 -7.91
C LYS A 155 -22.68 -7.46 -8.33
N TRP A 156 -21.38 -7.34 -8.58
CA TRP A 156 -20.54 -8.50 -8.81
C TRP A 156 -20.51 -9.36 -7.55
N THR A 157 -20.67 -10.67 -7.71
CA THR A 157 -20.53 -11.58 -6.58
C THR A 157 -19.05 -11.80 -6.26
N ILE A 158 -18.73 -12.24 -5.04
CA ILE A 158 -17.35 -12.51 -4.61
C ILE A 158 -16.66 -13.50 -5.57
N GLU A 159 -17.41 -14.50 -6.06
CA GLU A 159 -16.97 -15.49 -7.03
C GLU A 159 -16.59 -14.85 -8.37
N GLN A 160 -17.40 -13.93 -8.87
CA GLN A 160 -17.12 -13.19 -10.12
C GLN A 160 -15.88 -12.31 -9.96
N MET A 161 -15.71 -11.65 -8.81
CA MET A 161 -14.52 -10.85 -8.51
C MET A 161 -13.25 -11.70 -8.47
N LEU A 162 -13.32 -12.89 -7.86
CA LEU A 162 -12.21 -13.85 -7.84
C LEU A 162 -11.86 -14.36 -9.24
N LEU A 163 -12.87 -14.69 -10.06
CA LEU A 163 -12.67 -15.10 -11.44
C LEU A 163 -12.01 -13.99 -12.27
N ALA A 164 -12.40 -12.74 -12.05
CA ALA A 164 -11.76 -11.57 -12.67
C ALA A 164 -10.32 -11.33 -12.19
N GLY A 165 -9.83 -12.12 -11.24
CA GLY A 165 -8.46 -12.05 -10.74
C GLY A 165 -8.24 -10.93 -9.73
N MET A 166 -9.32 -10.36 -9.18
CA MET A 166 -9.25 -9.40 -8.10
C MET A 166 -8.78 -10.10 -6.81
N LYS A 167 -8.06 -9.37 -5.97
CA LYS A 167 -7.58 -9.87 -4.67
C LYS A 167 -8.30 -9.23 -3.50
N TYR A 168 -8.85 -8.04 -3.72
CA TYR A 168 -9.48 -7.21 -2.71
C TYR A 168 -10.86 -6.82 -3.21
N HIS A 169 -11.81 -6.76 -2.29
CA HIS A 169 -13.14 -6.30 -2.60
C HIS A 169 -13.09 -4.78 -2.89
N PRO A 170 -13.65 -4.32 -4.02
CA PRO A 170 -13.44 -2.94 -4.49
C PRO A 170 -14.09 -1.87 -3.60
N GLN A 171 -15.14 -2.23 -2.86
CA GLN A 171 -15.87 -1.26 -2.01
C GLN A 171 -15.36 -1.25 -0.57
N THR A 172 -14.88 -2.40 -0.07
CA THR A 172 -14.52 -2.56 1.35
C THR A 172 -13.01 -2.67 1.54
N GLY A 173 -12.26 -2.90 0.46
CA GLY A 173 -10.82 -3.06 0.50
C GLY A 173 -10.33 -4.36 1.14
N LEU A 174 -11.22 -5.13 1.79
CA LEU A 174 -10.84 -6.36 2.46
C LEU A 174 -10.42 -7.45 1.45
N PRO A 175 -9.45 -8.31 1.79
CA PRO A 175 -9.08 -9.43 0.95
C PRO A 175 -10.31 -10.28 0.61
N LEU A 176 -10.50 -10.62 -0.66
CA LEU A 176 -11.63 -11.46 -1.08
C LEU A 176 -11.65 -12.80 -0.34
N SER A 177 -10.47 -13.30 0.08
CA SER A 177 -10.33 -14.51 0.90
C SER A 177 -11.06 -14.45 2.24
N GLU A 178 -11.32 -13.27 2.80
CA GLU A 178 -12.06 -13.12 4.06
C GLU A 178 -13.57 -13.27 3.89
N TYR A 179 -14.08 -13.13 2.66
CA TYR A 179 -15.49 -13.29 2.32
C TYR A 179 -15.85 -14.71 1.88
N ILE A 180 -14.84 -15.56 1.70
CA ILE A 180 -15.02 -16.92 1.20
C ILE A 180 -15.14 -17.86 2.39
N ASP A 181 -16.28 -18.54 2.48
CA ASP A 181 -16.43 -19.74 3.30
C ASP A 181 -15.93 -20.96 2.49
N PRO A 182 -14.81 -21.59 2.86
CA PRO A 182 -14.22 -22.69 2.09
C PRO A 182 -15.19 -23.84 1.82
N ASP A 183 -16.11 -24.07 2.75
CA ASP A 183 -17.06 -25.18 2.69
C ASP A 183 -18.27 -24.89 1.79
N LYS A 184 -18.45 -23.64 1.37
CA LYS A 184 -19.54 -23.19 0.49
C LYS A 184 -19.09 -22.91 -0.94
N LEU A 185 -17.79 -23.07 -1.23
CA LEU A 185 -17.27 -22.87 -2.58
C LEU A 185 -17.71 -24.00 -3.51
N ASP A 186 -18.31 -23.61 -4.64
CA ASP A 186 -18.64 -24.57 -5.69
C ASP A 186 -17.36 -25.26 -6.22
N PRO A 187 -17.29 -26.60 -6.22
CA PRO A 187 -16.18 -27.35 -6.81
C PRO A 187 -15.89 -27.04 -8.29
N SER A 188 -16.86 -26.49 -9.03
CA SER A 188 -16.67 -26.02 -10.41
C SER A 188 -15.81 -24.74 -10.46
N LEU A 189 -16.11 -23.77 -9.59
CA LEU A 189 -15.40 -22.51 -9.43
C LEU A 189 -13.95 -22.73 -8.99
N LEU A 190 -13.73 -23.66 -8.05
CA LEU A 190 -12.38 -24.03 -7.60
C LEU A 190 -11.52 -24.59 -8.74
N ARG A 191 -12.12 -25.39 -9.64
CA ARG A 191 -11.42 -25.89 -10.83
C ARG A 191 -11.05 -24.76 -11.78
N GLU A 192 -11.95 -23.81 -12.00
CA GLU A 192 -11.67 -22.66 -12.87
C GLU A 192 -10.58 -21.75 -12.29
N LEU A 193 -10.67 -21.39 -11.00
CA LEU A 193 -9.65 -20.59 -10.32
C LEU A 193 -8.28 -21.27 -10.34
N ARG A 194 -8.25 -22.59 -10.14
CA ARG A 194 -7.02 -23.38 -10.21
C ARG A 194 -6.45 -23.39 -11.63
N SER A 195 -7.28 -23.50 -12.66
CA SER A 195 -6.85 -23.39 -14.06
C SER A 195 -6.22 -22.03 -14.34
N ARG A 196 -6.91 -20.93 -14.03
CA ARG A 196 -6.41 -19.56 -14.23
C ARG A 196 -5.11 -19.31 -13.47
N TYR A 197 -4.97 -19.87 -12.26
CA TYR A 197 -3.74 -19.79 -11.48
C TYR A 197 -2.57 -20.48 -12.19
N TYR A 198 -2.77 -21.69 -12.72
CA TYR A 198 -1.72 -22.39 -13.47
C TYR A 198 -1.38 -21.69 -14.78
N ASP A 199 -2.37 -21.18 -15.53
CA ASP A 199 -2.14 -20.40 -16.76
C ASP A 199 -1.27 -19.17 -16.48
N ARG A 200 -1.55 -18.46 -15.37
CA ARG A 200 -0.76 -17.32 -14.93
C ARG A 200 0.66 -17.71 -14.52
N LEU A 201 0.83 -18.83 -13.83
CA LEU A 201 2.16 -19.35 -13.48
C LEU A 201 2.97 -19.69 -14.73
N GLU A 202 2.35 -20.35 -15.72
CA GLU A 202 3.01 -20.63 -16.99
C GLU A 202 3.43 -19.36 -17.73
N ALA A 203 2.56 -18.35 -17.79
CA ALA A 203 2.87 -17.06 -18.40
C ALA A 203 4.08 -16.38 -17.72
N LEU A 204 4.11 -16.39 -16.38
CA LEU A 204 5.25 -15.85 -15.60
C LEU A 204 6.53 -16.65 -15.83
N GLN A 205 6.45 -17.97 -15.96
CA GLN A 205 7.60 -18.82 -16.28
C GLN A 205 8.12 -18.55 -17.69
N ARG A 206 7.25 -18.32 -18.68
CA ARG A 206 7.63 -17.92 -20.04
C ARG A 206 8.35 -16.57 -20.03
N GLN A 207 7.77 -15.55 -19.40
CA GLN A 207 8.42 -14.24 -19.23
C GLN A 207 9.80 -14.34 -18.57
N ARG A 208 9.95 -15.19 -17.55
CA ARG A 208 11.26 -15.42 -16.90
C ARG A 208 12.27 -16.08 -17.83
N LYS A 209 11.84 -17.02 -18.68
CA LYS A 209 12.70 -17.66 -19.69
C LYS A 209 13.11 -16.65 -20.76
N ASP A 210 12.17 -15.85 -21.25
CA ASP A 210 12.43 -14.83 -22.26
C ASP A 210 13.40 -13.77 -21.74
N ARG A 211 13.20 -13.30 -20.51
CA ARG A 211 14.12 -12.34 -19.85
C ARG A 211 15.50 -12.93 -19.59
N LYS A 212 15.60 -14.23 -19.28
CA LYS A 212 16.90 -14.93 -19.18
C LYS A 212 17.60 -15.02 -20.53
N LEU A 213 16.83 -15.29 -21.60
CA LEU A 213 17.34 -15.34 -22.96
C LEU A 213 17.83 -13.96 -23.42
N GLU A 214 17.04 -12.91 -23.18
CA GLU A 214 17.38 -11.52 -23.47
C GLU A 214 18.64 -11.06 -22.73
N ASN A 215 18.75 -11.38 -21.42
CA ASN A 215 19.96 -11.11 -20.65
C ASN A 215 21.18 -11.89 -21.17
N LYS A 216 20.99 -13.11 -21.68
CA LYS A 216 22.06 -13.93 -22.29
C LYS A 216 22.50 -13.33 -23.62
N ILE A 217 21.56 -12.87 -24.46
CA ILE A 217 21.82 -12.16 -25.72
C ILE A 217 22.58 -10.86 -25.43
N ASN A 218 22.13 -10.05 -24.47
CA ASN A 218 22.79 -8.79 -24.10
C ASN A 218 24.22 -9.03 -23.58
N ARG A 219 24.44 -10.09 -22.79
CA ARG A 219 25.80 -10.48 -22.36
C ARG A 219 26.68 -10.89 -23.55
N LEU A 220 26.15 -11.69 -24.47
CA LEU A 220 26.89 -12.10 -25.68
C LEU A 220 27.20 -10.90 -26.59
N GLY A 221 26.24 -9.99 -26.80
CA GLY A 221 26.43 -8.74 -27.54
C GLY A 221 27.51 -7.86 -26.91
N SER A 222 27.51 -7.71 -25.57
CA SER A 222 28.53 -6.94 -24.85
C SER A 222 29.95 -7.57 -24.94
N CYS A 223 30.03 -8.90 -25.01
CA CYS A 223 31.30 -9.62 -25.23
C CYS A 223 31.80 -9.49 -26.67
N ILE A 224 30.91 -9.43 -27.65
CA ILE A 224 31.26 -9.23 -29.07
C ILE A 224 31.74 -7.79 -29.31
N THR A 225 31.08 -6.80 -28.70
CA THR A 225 31.52 -5.39 -28.80
C THR A 225 32.84 -5.12 -28.08
N ARG A 226 33.13 -5.78 -26.95
CA ARG A 226 34.45 -5.66 -26.29
C ARG A 226 35.57 -6.29 -27.12
N LYS A 227 35.35 -7.48 -27.70
CA LYS A 227 36.35 -8.11 -28.60
C LYS A 227 36.67 -7.28 -29.85
N ASN A 228 35.72 -6.48 -30.35
CA ASN A 228 35.95 -5.61 -31.50
C ASN A 228 36.63 -4.27 -31.13
N PHE A 229 36.51 -3.80 -29.89
CA PHE A 229 37.21 -2.59 -29.43
C PHE A 229 38.69 -2.82 -29.08
N ASP A 230 39.05 -4.03 -28.65
CA ASP A 230 40.45 -4.37 -28.30
C ASP A 230 41.35 -4.58 -29.54
N ILE A 231 40.79 -4.62 -30.76
CA ILE A 231 41.56 -4.81 -32.01
C ILE A 231 41.93 -3.47 -32.69
N ILE A 232 41.42 -2.33 -32.21
CA ILE A 232 41.74 -1.00 -32.77
C ILE A 232 42.53 -0.15 -31.76
N LYS A 233 43.78 -0.55 -31.50
CA LYS A 233 44.84 0.38 -31.09
C LYS A 233 46.14 -0.01 -31.80
N ALA A 234 46.28 0.47 -33.03
CA ALA A 234 47.53 0.48 -33.77
C ALA A 234 47.86 1.93 -34.14
N THR A 235 49.04 2.36 -33.66
CA THR A 235 49.97 3.34 -34.27
C THR A 235 49.40 4.63 -34.86
N GLN A 236 49.68 5.75 -34.18
CA GLN A 236 50.71 6.72 -34.58
C GLN A 236 51.18 7.50 -33.35
#